data_AF-A0A416ELP3-F1
#
_entry.id   AF-A0A416ELP3-F1
#
_cell.length_a   1.000
_cell.length_b   1.000
_cell.length_c   1.000
_cell.angle_alpha   90.00
_cell.angle_beta   90.00
_cell.angle_gamma   90.00
#
_symmetry.space_group_name_H-M   'P 1'
#
loop_
_entity.id
_entity.type
_entity.pdbx_description
1 polymer ?
#
loop_
_entity_poly.entity_id
_entity_poly.type
_entity_poly.pdbx_seq_one_letter_code
_entity_poly.pdbx_strand_id
1 'polypeptide(L)' 'MNIRNEIKAQIIRAGMTMQEVVDLLSDEYGWSDSVSNLSAKLQRESIRYKEVLELAAVLGYDIVWQKRREK' A
#
# COMPACT_ATOMS: atom_id res chain seq x y z
N MET A 1 -2.45 13.80 8.24
CA MET A 1 -2.02 12.43 7.94
C MET A 1 -1.70 12.39 6.45
N ASN A 2 -0.51 11.97 6.03
CA ASN A 2 -0.15 11.86 4.61
C ASN A 2 -0.24 10.40 4.15
N ILE A 3 -0.34 10.16 2.84
CA ILE A 3 -0.48 8.81 2.26
C ILE A 3 0.62 7.85 2.73
N ARG A 4 1.85 8.36 2.90
CA ARG A 4 2.98 7.60 3.43
C ARG A 4 2.70 7.04 4.83
N ASN A 5 2.24 7.86 5.75
CA ASN A 5 2.00 7.44 7.13
C ASN A 5 0.78 6.51 7.21
N GLU A 6 -0.22 6.72 6.36
CA GLU A 6 -1.39 5.84 6.28
C GLU A 6 -1.01 4.44 5.79
N ILE A 7 -0.31 4.34 4.65
CA ILE A 7 0.13 3.04 4.11
C ILE A 7 1.08 2.33 5.08
N LYS A 8 2.05 3.04 5.68
CA LYS A 8 2.92 2.45 6.71
C LYS A 8 2.13 1.91 7.91
N ALA A 9 1.10 2.64 8.36
CA ALA A 9 0.27 2.19 9.47
C ALA A 9 -0.50 0.91 9.11
N GLN A 10 -0.99 0.77 7.88
CA GLN A 10 -1.67 -0.45 7.44
C GLN A 10 -0.72 -1.65 7.37
N ILE A 11 0.50 -1.45 6.87
CA ILE A 11 1.55 -2.49 6.85
C ILE A 11 1.82 -3.00 8.28
N ILE A 12 2.00 -2.08 9.23
CA ILE A 12 2.23 -2.43 10.64
C ILE A 12 1.00 -3.15 11.24
N ARG A 13 -0.22 -2.72 10.93
CA ARG A 13 -1.46 -3.37 11.40
C ARG A 13 -1.63 -4.79 10.85
N ALA A 14 -1.14 -5.04 9.64
CA ALA A 14 -1.10 -6.39 9.06
C ALA A 14 -0.02 -7.28 9.69
N GLY A 15 0.80 -6.76 10.61
CA GLY A 15 1.90 -7.51 11.23
C GLY A 15 3.07 -7.75 10.30
N MET A 16 3.16 -6.98 9.21
CA MET A 16 4.19 -7.14 8.17
C MET A 16 5.26 -6.06 8.27
N THR A 17 6.46 -6.40 7.84
CA THR A 17 7.51 -5.45 7.53
C THR A 17 7.32 -4.88 6.12
N MET A 18 7.96 -3.74 5.84
CA MET A 18 7.92 -3.14 4.51
C MET A 18 8.64 -3.99 3.46
N GLN A 19 9.62 -4.82 3.86
CA GLN A 19 10.31 -5.72 2.95
C GLN A 19 9.39 -6.87 2.52
N GLU A 20 8.75 -7.55 3.47
CA GLU A 20 7.81 -8.66 3.17
C GLU A 20 6.68 -8.21 2.23
N VAL A 21 6.15 -7.00 2.41
CA VAL A 21 5.12 -6.44 1.51
C VAL A 21 5.66 -6.24 0.10
N VAL A 22 6.88 -5.72 -0.04
CA VAL A 22 7.48 -5.48 -1.35
C VAL A 22 7.86 -6.78 -2.05
N ASP A 23 8.33 -7.78 -1.30
CA ASP A 23 8.62 -9.12 -1.81
C ASP A 23 7.34 -9.76 -2.38
N LEU A 24 6.25 -9.77 -1.61
CA LEU A 24 4.95 -10.28 -2.09
C LEU A 24 4.41 -9.51 -3.29
N LEU A 25 4.54 -8.17 -3.32
CA LEU A 25 4.15 -7.37 -4.48
C LEU A 25 5.01 -7.68 -5.71
N SER A 26 6.28 -8.01 -5.51
CA SER A 26 7.18 -8.43 -6.59
C SER A 26 6.75 -9.78 -7.15
N ASP A 27 6.52 -10.76 -6.27
CA ASP A 27 6.15 -12.13 -6.64
C ASP A 27 4.77 -12.21 -7.33
N GLU A 28 3.75 -11.55 -6.76
CA GLU A 28 2.36 -11.67 -7.22
C GLU A 28 2.00 -10.70 -8.36
N TYR A 29 2.63 -9.51 -8.40
CA TYR A 29 2.25 -8.42 -9.29
C TYR A 29 3.41 -7.84 -10.12
N GLY A 30 4.61 -8.40 -10.02
CA GLY A 30 5.77 -7.98 -10.79
C GLY A 30 6.29 -6.58 -10.42
N TRP A 31 6.06 -6.14 -9.18
CA TRP A 31 6.67 -4.90 -8.69
C TRP A 31 8.19 -5.04 -8.59
N SER A 32 8.88 -3.89 -8.53
CA SER A 32 10.26 -3.90 -8.03
C SER A 32 10.28 -4.31 -6.56
N ASP A 33 11.14 -5.27 -6.26
CA ASP A 33 11.51 -5.81 -4.94
C ASP A 33 12.23 -4.80 -4.00
N SER A 34 12.34 -3.53 -4.40
CA SER A 34 13.03 -2.51 -3.63
C SER A 34 12.09 -1.68 -2.75
N VAL A 35 12.27 -1.76 -1.43
CA VAL A 35 11.64 -0.87 -0.44
C VAL A 35 11.83 0.61 -0.77
N SER A 36 13.00 0.97 -1.33
CA SER A 36 13.31 2.36 -1.69
C SER A 36 12.37 2.90 -2.78
N ASN A 37 11.96 2.05 -3.74
CA ASN A 37 11.05 2.41 -4.82
C ASN A 37 9.63 2.70 -4.27
N LEU A 38 9.10 1.80 -3.42
CA LEU A 38 7.82 2.04 -2.74
C LEU A 38 7.88 3.32 -1.89
N SER A 39 8.93 3.49 -1.08
CA SER A 39 9.11 4.67 -0.24
C SER A 39 9.15 5.97 -1.03
N ALA A 40 9.80 5.97 -2.21
CA ALA A 40 9.87 7.12 -3.10
C ALA A 40 8.51 7.46 -3.73
N LYS A 41 7.76 6.45 -4.20
CA LYS A 41 6.39 6.65 -4.70
C LYS A 41 5.47 7.25 -3.65
N LEU A 42 5.54 6.75 -2.41
CA LEU A 42 4.78 7.29 -1.28
C LEU A 42 5.24 8.70 -0.89
N GLN A 43 6.52 9.04 -1.07
CA GLN A 43 7.03 10.39 -0.79
C GLN A 43 6.50 11.43 -1.77
N ARG A 44 6.49 11.07 -3.05
CA ARG A 44 6.16 11.95 -4.17
C ARG A 44 4.67 11.93 -4.49
N GLU A 45 3.89 11.20 -3.69
CA GLU A 45 2.46 10.99 -3.87
C GLU A 45 2.12 10.50 -5.30
N SER A 46 3.02 9.70 -5.87
CA SER A 46 2.97 9.23 -7.26
C SER A 46 2.55 7.76 -7.37
N ILE A 47 2.07 7.15 -6.28
CA ILE A 47 1.53 5.79 -6.30
C ILE A 47 0.21 5.78 -7.08
N ARG A 48 0.05 4.83 -7.99
CA ARG A 48 -1.14 4.74 -8.86
C ARG A 48 -2.27 4.00 -8.16
N TYR A 49 -3.50 4.22 -8.60
CA TYR A 49 -4.66 3.53 -8.03
C TYR A 49 -4.56 2.00 -8.11
N LYS A 50 -4.11 1.44 -9.25
CA LYS A 50 -3.85 -0.01 -9.39
C LYS A 50 -2.87 -0.52 -8.33
N GLU A 51 -1.82 0.25 -8.08
CA GLU A 51 -0.78 -0.11 -7.10
C GLU A 51 -1.33 -0.11 -5.67
N VAL A 52 -2.25 0.80 -5.36
CA VAL A 52 -2.94 0.83 -4.07
C VAL A 52 -3.89 -0.37 -3.92
N LEU A 53 -4.56 -0.81 -4.99
CA LEU A 53 -5.39 -2.03 -4.98
C LEU A 53 -4.55 -3.29 -4.72
N GLU A 54 -3.41 -3.42 -5.40
CA GLU A 54 -2.50 -4.57 -5.24
C GLU A 54 -1.89 -4.59 -3.83
N LEU A 55 -1.50 -3.43 -3.30
CA LEU A 55 -1.03 -3.29 -1.93
C LEU A 55 -2.12 -3.67 -0.91
N ALA A 56 -3.37 -3.25 -1.12
CA ALA A 56 -4.47 -3.66 -0.25
C ALA A 56 -4.70 -5.17 -0.30
N ALA A 57 -4.65 -5.77 -1.50
CA ALA A 57 -4.81 -7.21 -1.68
C ALA A 57 -3.72 -8.01 -0.93
N VAL A 58 -2.44 -7.61 -1.05
CA VAL A 58 -1.32 -8.25 -0.32
C VAL A 58 -1.49 -8.12 1.19
N LEU A 59 -2.00 -6.98 1.67
CA LEU A 59 -2.25 -6.75 3.09
C LEU A 59 -3.55 -7.41 3.59
N GLY A 60 -4.33 -8.05 2.72
CA GLY A 60 -5.61 -8.69 3.08
C GLY A 60 -6.76 -7.70 3.35
N TYR A 61 -6.75 -6.53 2.72
CA TYR A 61 -7.80 -5.51 2.85
C TYR A 61 -8.57 -5.29 1.56
N ASP A 62 -9.85 -4.96 1.70
CA ASP A 62 -10.68 -4.43 0.62
C ASP A 62 -10.65 -2.91 0.60
N ILE A 63 -10.60 -2.32 -0.60
CA ILE A 63 -10.82 -0.88 -0.80
C ILE A 63 -12.27 -0.67 -1.22
N VAL A 64 -13.03 0.02 -0.37
CA VAL A 64 -14.45 0.27 -0.59
C VAL A 64 -14.74 1.74 -0.83
N TRP A 65 -15.58 2.03 -1.82
CA TRP A 65 -16.20 3.34 -1.97
C TRP A 65 -17.40 3.43 -1.02
N GLN A 66 -17.23 4.18 0.07
CA GLN A 66 -18.32 4.43 1.01
C GLN A 66 -18.93 5.81 0.74
N LYS A 67 -20.25 5.86 0.49
CA LYS A 67 -20.98 7.13 0.46
C LYS A 67 -20.85 7.80 1.83
N ARG A 68 -20.56 9.11 1.83
CA ARG A 68 -20.54 9.90 3.06
C ARG A 68 -21.92 9.77 3.74
N ARG A 69 -21.93 9.47 5.03
CA ARG A 69 -23.15 9.57 5.83
C ARG A 69 -23.46 11.05 6.02
N GLU A 70 -24.70 11.45 5.80
CA GLU A 70 -25.17 12.78 6.20
C GLU A 70 -24.95 12.93 7.72
N LYS A 71 -24.54 14.12 8.15
CA LYS A 71 -24.17 14.39 9.55
C LYS A 71 -25.36 14.26 10.49
#